data_AF-A0A7Z8QNJ5-F1
#
_entry.id   AF-A0A7Z8QNJ5-F1
#
_cell.length_a   1.000
_cell.length_b   1.000
_cell.length_c   1.000
_cell.angle_alpha   90.00
_cell.angle_beta   90.00
_cell.angle_gamma   90.00
#
_symmetry.space_group_name_H-M   'P 1'
#
loop_
_entity.id
_entity.type
_entity.pdbx_description
1 polymer ?
#
loop_
_entity_poly.entity_id
_entity_poly.type
_entity_poly.pdbx_seq_one_letter_code
_entity_poly.pdbx_strand_id
1 'polypeptide(L)'
;MSEPQQTSVSTPEASAKTWNGTSLSDATIKEVQEAKYTYTQCVYKEAQKQGYTKINSRVATDAVIKQCEPDLAKIREVFINEGVPEIIANRYLKKTRVNMTRKILQSLMFAEAARKSGATQ
;
A
#
# COMPACT_ATOMS: atom_id res chain seq x y z
N MET A 1 -10.40 -54.49 29.77
CA MET A 1 -9.35 -53.52 29.45
C MET A 1 -9.88 -52.68 28.31
N SER A 2 -10.35 -51.47 28.62
CA SER A 2 -10.99 -50.58 27.65
C SER A 2 -9.96 -49.56 27.19
N GLU A 3 -9.75 -49.51 25.87
CA GLU A 3 -8.86 -48.58 25.17
C GLU A 3 -9.57 -47.23 25.00
N PRO A 4 -8.94 -46.08 25.33
CA PRO A 4 -9.58 -44.79 25.10
C PRO A 4 -9.41 -44.38 23.63
N GLN A 5 -10.54 -44.11 22.98
CA GLN A 5 -10.61 -43.52 21.65
C GLN A 5 -9.93 -42.14 21.63
N GLN A 6 -8.96 -41.98 20.72
CA GLN A 6 -8.43 -40.69 20.31
C GLN A 6 -9.52 -39.88 19.58
N THR A 7 -10.04 -38.86 20.24
CA THR A 7 -10.80 -37.78 19.59
C THR A 7 -9.83 -36.88 18.84
N SER A 8 -9.75 -37.05 17.52
CA SER A 8 -9.11 -36.09 16.63
C SER A 8 -9.95 -34.81 16.61
N VAL A 9 -9.46 -33.76 17.28
CA VAL A 9 -10.00 -32.41 17.14
C VAL A 9 -9.64 -31.91 15.75
N SER A 10 -10.57 -32.01 14.81
CA SER A 10 -10.48 -31.33 13.52
C SER A 10 -10.73 -29.84 13.75
N THR A 11 -9.66 -29.06 13.86
CA THR A 11 -9.70 -27.62 13.62
C THR A 11 -10.31 -27.39 12.24
N PRO A 12 -11.28 -26.48 12.06
CA PRO A 12 -11.75 -26.18 10.72
C PRO A 12 -10.58 -25.54 9.97
N GLU A 13 -10.07 -26.23 8.95
CA GLU A 13 -9.23 -25.59 7.93
C GLU A 13 -10.07 -24.46 7.35
N ALA A 14 -9.72 -23.22 7.70
CA ALA A 14 -10.08 -22.08 6.89
C ALA A 14 -9.61 -22.45 5.48
N SER A 15 -10.54 -22.64 4.54
CA SER A 15 -10.21 -23.00 3.17
C SER A 15 -9.27 -21.92 2.63
N ALA A 16 -7.98 -22.23 2.61
CA ALA A 16 -6.98 -21.31 2.14
C ALA A 16 -7.21 -21.15 0.64
N LYS A 17 -7.85 -20.03 0.25
CA LYS A 17 -7.96 -19.64 -1.15
C LYS A 17 -6.55 -19.76 -1.74
N THR A 18 -6.41 -20.54 -2.79
CA THR A 18 -5.11 -20.75 -3.44
C THR A 18 -5.14 -20.03 -4.77
N TRP A 19 -4.27 -19.03 -4.90
CA TRP A 19 -4.17 -18.25 -6.14
C TRP A 19 -3.55 -19.08 -7.27
N ASN A 20 -4.22 -19.12 -8.43
CA ASN A 20 -3.80 -19.93 -9.60
C ASN A 20 -2.76 -19.25 -10.51
N GLY A 21 -2.32 -18.03 -10.16
CA GLY A 21 -1.27 -17.32 -10.88
C GLY A 21 -1.73 -16.40 -12.01
N THR A 22 -2.99 -16.47 -12.46
CA THR A 22 -3.43 -15.78 -13.69
C THR A 22 -4.58 -14.80 -13.47
N SER A 23 -5.43 -15.01 -12.46
CA SER A 23 -6.58 -14.14 -12.20
C SER A 23 -6.80 -13.86 -10.72
N LEU A 24 -7.51 -12.77 -10.45
CA LEU A 24 -8.09 -12.44 -9.16
C LEU A 24 -9.60 -12.32 -9.36
N SER A 25 -10.38 -12.54 -8.31
CA SER A 25 -11.82 -12.27 -8.38
C SER A 25 -12.07 -10.77 -8.61
N ASP A 26 -13.17 -10.43 -9.28
CA ASP A 26 -13.56 -9.03 -9.49
C ASP A 26 -13.73 -8.28 -8.16
N ALA A 27 -14.21 -8.98 -7.13
CA ALA A 27 -14.32 -8.46 -5.77
C ALA A 27 -12.94 -8.08 -5.21
N THR A 28 -11.95 -8.98 -5.30
CA THR A 28 -10.57 -8.72 -4.87
C THR A 28 -9.95 -7.56 -5.66
N ILE A 29 -10.16 -7.51 -6.98
CA ILE A 29 -9.65 -6.44 -7.83
C ILE A 29 -10.21 -5.09 -7.37
N LYS A 30 -11.52 -5.02 -7.08
CA LYS A 30 -12.18 -3.82 -6.57
C LYS A 30 -11.60 -3.39 -5.22
N GLU A 31 -11.43 -4.31 -4.28
CA GLU A 31 -10.84 -4.02 -2.96
C GLU A 31 -9.40 -3.49 -3.08
N VAL A 32 -8.58 -4.08 -3.94
CA VAL A 32 -7.22 -3.59 -4.23
C VAL A 32 -7.26 -2.17 -4.81
N GLN A 33 -8.21 -1.87 -5.69
CA GLN A 33 -8.35 -0.53 -6.28
C GLN A 33 -8.79 0.51 -5.23
N GLU A 34 -9.71 0.17 -4.34
CA GLU A 34 -10.16 1.02 -3.25
C GLU A 34 -9.05 1.29 -2.23
N ALA A 35 -8.30 0.26 -1.84
CA ALA A 35 -7.14 0.41 -0.96
C ALA A 35 -6.04 1.27 -1.62
N LYS A 36 -5.78 1.07 -2.91
CA LYS A 36 -4.85 1.91 -3.69
C LYS A 36 -5.32 3.36 -3.80
N TYR A 37 -6.62 3.59 -3.97
CA TYR A 37 -7.20 4.93 -3.98
C TYR A 37 -7.01 5.60 -2.62
N THR A 38 -7.29 4.90 -1.53
CA THR A 38 -7.07 5.38 -0.15
C THR A 38 -5.60 5.78 0.08
N TYR A 39 -4.65 4.92 -0.28
CA TYR A 39 -3.22 5.24 -0.22
C TYR A 39 -2.87 6.49 -1.04
N THR A 40 -3.42 6.59 -2.25
CA THR A 40 -3.20 7.76 -3.12
C THR A 40 -3.74 9.05 -2.49
N GLN A 41 -4.93 8.99 -1.90
CA GLN A 41 -5.53 10.12 -1.20
C GLN A 41 -4.73 10.53 0.03
N CYS A 42 -4.25 9.59 0.84
CA CYS A 42 -3.35 9.88 1.96
C CYS A 42 -2.14 10.68 1.46
N VAL A 43 -1.46 10.17 0.45
CA VAL A 43 -0.23 10.76 -0.07
C VAL A 43 -0.44 12.19 -0.58
N TYR A 44 -1.51 12.44 -1.35
CA TYR A 44 -1.79 13.81 -1.84
C TYR A 44 -2.18 14.77 -0.72
N LYS A 45 -3.02 14.33 0.23
CA LYS A 45 -3.40 15.17 1.38
C LYS A 45 -2.20 15.48 2.27
N GLU A 46 -1.36 14.49 2.51
CA GLU A 46 -0.15 14.64 3.31
C GLU A 46 0.81 15.63 2.64
N ALA A 47 1.07 15.48 1.34
CA ALA A 47 1.97 16.36 0.59
C ALA A 47 1.54 17.84 0.58
N GLN A 48 0.25 18.13 0.78
CA GLN A 48 -0.29 19.50 0.84
C GLN A 48 -0.09 20.18 2.19
N LYS A 49 0.30 19.45 3.24
CA LYS A 49 0.50 20.04 4.56
C LYS A 49 1.62 21.08 4.53
N GLN A 50 1.37 22.22 5.18
CA GLN A 50 2.32 23.34 5.22
C GLN A 50 3.69 22.97 5.80
N GLY A 51 3.75 21.96 6.70
CA GLY A 51 5.01 21.48 7.28
C GLY A 51 6.06 21.06 6.24
N TYR A 52 5.64 20.59 5.07
CA TYR A 52 6.54 20.16 4.00
C TYR A 52 7.05 21.29 3.10
N THR A 53 6.45 22.49 3.19
CA THR A 53 6.82 23.64 2.32
C THR A 53 8.21 24.20 2.64
N LYS A 54 8.66 24.03 3.88
CA LYS A 54 9.90 24.62 4.41
C LYS A 54 11.12 23.71 4.32
N ILE A 55 10.96 22.49 3.86
CA ILE A 55 12.05 21.50 3.77
C ILE A 55 12.31 21.08 2.32
N ASN A 56 13.47 20.48 2.07
CA ASN A 56 13.85 20.00 0.76
C ASN A 56 12.85 18.94 0.25
N SER A 57 12.49 19.03 -1.04
CA SER A 57 11.52 18.14 -1.71
C SER A 57 11.81 16.64 -1.52
N ARG A 58 13.08 16.21 -1.45
CA ARG A 58 13.43 14.79 -1.23
C ARG A 58 13.05 14.34 0.17
N VAL A 59 13.37 15.15 1.18
CA VAL A 59 13.07 14.87 2.59
C VAL A 59 11.55 14.90 2.82
N ALA A 60 10.87 15.89 2.24
CA ALA A 60 9.41 15.95 2.25
C ALA A 60 8.77 14.71 1.60
N THR A 61 9.27 14.28 0.44
CA THR A 61 8.74 13.09 -0.25
C THR A 61 8.89 11.85 0.63
N ASP A 62 10.06 11.63 1.24
CA ASP A 62 10.30 10.47 2.09
C ASP A 62 9.36 10.45 3.30
N ALA A 63 9.20 11.60 3.97
CA ALA A 63 8.28 11.75 5.11
C ALA A 63 6.82 11.48 4.71
N VAL A 64 6.35 12.07 3.60
CA VAL A 64 5.00 11.86 3.07
C VAL A 64 4.74 10.38 2.78
N ILE A 65 5.67 9.72 2.08
CA ILE A 65 5.50 8.32 1.69
C ILE A 65 5.45 7.43 2.93
N LYS A 66 6.37 7.61 3.89
CA LYS A 66 6.40 6.85 5.15
C LYS A 66 5.11 7.00 5.96
N GLN A 67 4.59 8.22 6.07
CA GLN A 67 3.35 8.48 6.80
C GLN A 67 2.14 7.70 6.24
N CYS A 68 2.15 7.40 4.93
CA CYS A 68 1.07 6.69 4.25
C CYS A 68 1.36 5.19 4.02
N GLU A 69 2.47 4.64 4.52
CA GLU A 69 2.77 3.21 4.42
C GLU A 69 1.70 2.30 5.07
N PRO A 70 1.03 2.67 6.18
CA PRO A 70 -0.08 1.88 6.71
C PRO A 70 -1.25 1.71 5.73
N ASP A 71 -1.57 2.71 4.90
CA ASP A 71 -2.61 2.57 3.88
C ASP A 71 -2.16 1.69 2.70
N LEU A 72 -0.86 1.72 2.37
CA LEU A 72 -0.29 0.80 1.38
C LEU A 72 -0.34 -0.66 1.87
N ALA A 73 -0.16 -0.89 3.18
CA ALA A 73 -0.20 -2.22 3.77
C ALA A 73 -1.57 -2.91 3.63
N LYS A 74 -2.68 -2.15 3.57
CA LYS A 74 -4.02 -2.72 3.32
C LYS A 74 -4.12 -3.48 1.99
N ILE A 75 -3.38 -3.04 0.96
CA ILE A 75 -3.31 -3.78 -0.31
C ILE A 75 -2.64 -5.16 -0.11
N ARG A 76 -1.64 -5.23 0.79
CA ARG A 76 -0.98 -6.49 1.14
C ARG A 76 -1.99 -7.45 1.74
N GLU A 77 -2.78 -6.98 2.70
CA GLU A 77 -3.78 -7.79 3.41
C GLU A 77 -4.79 -8.39 2.45
N VAL A 78 -5.32 -7.60 1.51
CA VAL A 78 -6.24 -8.09 0.46
C VAL A 78 -5.61 -9.21 -0.36
N PHE A 79 -4.36 -9.06 -0.77
CA PHE A 79 -3.66 -10.11 -1.53
C PHE A 79 -3.41 -11.38 -0.72
N ILE A 80 -2.97 -11.25 0.54
CA ILE A 80 -2.72 -12.42 1.41
C ILE A 80 -4.02 -13.16 1.71
N ASN A 81 -5.13 -12.44 1.94
CA ASN A 81 -6.45 -13.05 2.17
C ASN A 81 -6.99 -13.79 0.94
N GLU A 82 -6.58 -13.40 -0.26
CA GLU A 82 -6.90 -14.12 -1.51
C GLU A 82 -5.87 -15.22 -1.85
N GLY A 83 -4.89 -15.46 -0.98
CA GLY A 83 -3.88 -16.52 -1.16
C GLY A 83 -2.79 -16.19 -2.18
N VAL A 84 -2.61 -14.91 -2.51
CA VAL A 84 -1.51 -14.49 -3.37
C VAL A 84 -0.19 -14.65 -2.60
N PRO A 85 0.84 -15.30 -3.19
CA PRO A 85 2.14 -15.46 -2.53
C PRO A 85 2.77 -14.13 -2.15
N GLU A 86 3.40 -14.07 -0.97
CA GLU A 86 3.94 -12.81 -0.43
C GLU A 86 4.92 -12.12 -1.38
N ILE A 87 5.74 -12.90 -2.11
CA ILE A 87 6.70 -12.35 -3.08
C ILE A 87 6.02 -11.55 -4.20
N ILE A 88 4.82 -11.96 -4.60
CA ILE A 88 4.03 -11.30 -5.65
C ILE A 88 3.35 -10.05 -5.07
N ALA A 89 2.72 -10.18 -3.90
CA ALA A 89 2.14 -9.04 -3.19
C ALA A 89 3.19 -7.95 -2.94
N ASN A 90 4.34 -8.31 -2.38
CA ASN A 90 5.44 -7.38 -2.08
C ASN A 90 6.00 -6.71 -3.35
N ARG A 91 6.08 -7.42 -4.48
CA ARG A 91 6.49 -6.84 -5.77
C ARG A 91 5.48 -5.78 -6.25
N TYR A 92 4.19 -6.06 -6.14
CA TYR A 92 3.15 -5.09 -6.46
C TYR A 92 3.26 -3.84 -5.58
N LEU A 93 3.38 -4.02 -4.27
CA LEU A 93 3.51 -2.91 -3.31
C LEU A 93 4.73 -2.05 -3.61
N LYS A 94 5.88 -2.67 -3.86
CA LYS A 94 7.12 -1.96 -4.24
C LYS A 94 6.92 -1.12 -5.50
N LYS A 95 6.29 -1.68 -6.54
CA LYS A 95 5.99 -0.94 -7.78
C LYS A 95 5.06 0.24 -7.51
N THR A 96 4.00 0.03 -6.74
CA THR A 96 3.04 1.08 -6.36
C THR A 96 3.71 2.21 -5.58
N ARG A 97 4.50 1.87 -4.55
CA ARG A 97 5.27 2.82 -3.74
C ARG A 97 6.23 3.64 -4.58
N VAL A 98 7.04 3.00 -5.44
CA VAL A 98 8.03 3.68 -6.29
C VAL A 98 7.35 4.63 -7.28
N ASN A 99 6.26 4.19 -7.91
CA ASN A 99 5.52 5.03 -8.84
C ASN A 99 4.92 6.26 -8.14
N MET A 100 4.36 6.09 -6.95
CA MET A 100 3.80 7.20 -6.19
C MET A 100 4.91 8.16 -5.71
N THR A 101 6.01 7.62 -5.20
CA THR A 101 7.19 8.40 -4.77
C THR A 101 7.70 9.30 -5.89
N ARG A 102 7.83 8.77 -7.12
CA ARG A 102 8.28 9.56 -8.28
C ARG A 102 7.33 10.72 -8.61
N LYS A 103 6.02 10.47 -8.60
CA LYS A 103 5.00 11.50 -8.87
C LYS A 103 5.04 12.63 -7.84
N ILE A 104 5.12 12.28 -6.57
CA ILE A 104 5.13 13.25 -5.48
C ILE A 104 6.44 14.03 -5.43
N LEU A 105 7.58 13.36 -5.64
CA LEU A 105 8.87 14.04 -5.74
C LEU A 105 8.83 15.11 -6.83
N GLN A 106 8.34 14.75 -8.02
CA GLN A 106 8.23 15.68 -9.13
C GLN A 106 7.33 16.88 -8.78
N SER A 107 6.15 16.63 -8.20
CA SER A 107 5.23 17.68 -7.76
C SER A 107 5.87 18.62 -6.73
N LEU A 108 6.54 18.06 -5.71
CA LEU A 108 7.18 18.84 -4.65
C LEU A 108 8.40 19.62 -5.17
N MET A 109 9.15 19.07 -6.13
CA MET A 109 10.25 19.79 -6.80
C MET A 109 9.74 20.99 -7.57
N PHE A 110 8.63 20.86 -8.31
CA PHE A 110 8.01 22.00 -8.99
C PHE A 110 7.53 23.06 -8.00
N ALA A 111 6.87 22.65 -6.91
CA ALA A 111 6.44 23.57 -5.87
C ALA A 111 7.63 24.27 -5.17
N GLU A 112 8.72 23.55 -4.91
CA GLU A 112 9.95 24.11 -4.35
C GLU A 112 10.59 25.14 -5.30
N ALA A 113 10.69 24.82 -6.59
CA ALA A 113 11.23 25.73 -7.59
C ALA A 113 10.39 27.01 -7.73
N ALA A 114 9.06 26.88 -7.77
CA ALA A 114 8.15 28.03 -7.86
C ALA A 114 8.26 28.96 -6.65
N ARG A 115 8.43 28.40 -5.43
CA ARG A 115 8.71 29.19 -4.22
C ARG A 115 10.05 29.92 -4.32
N LYS A 116 11.10 29.23 -4.77
CA LYS A 116 12.46 29.79 -4.90
C LYS A 116 12.56 30.88 -5.98
N SER A 117 11.74 30.80 -7.03
CA SER A 117 11.70 31.81 -8.09
C SER A 117 10.76 32.99 -7.78
N GLY A 118 10.08 32.99 -6.62
CA GLY A 118 9.10 34.02 -6.26
C GLY A 118 7.80 33.97 -7.08
N ALA A 119 7.54 32.87 -7.80
CA ALA A 119 6.35 32.70 -8.66
C ALA A 119 5.08 32.35 -7.87
N THR A 120 5.18 32.13 -6.56
CA THR A 120 4.06 31.82 -5.66
C THR A 120 3.80 32.92 -4.62
N GLN A 121 4.14 34.18 -4.93
CA GLN A 121 3.70 35.33 -4.12
C GLN A 121 2.27 35.72 -4.47
#